data_AF-A0A931PNM3-F1
#
_entry.id   AF-A0A931PNM3-F1
#
_cell.length_a   1.000
_cell.length_b   1.000
_cell.length_c   1.000
_cell.angle_alpha   90.00
_cell.angle_beta   90.00
_cell.angle_gamma   90.00
#
_symmetry.space_group_name_H-M   'P 1'
#
loop_
_entity.id
_entity.type
_entity.pdbx_description
1 polymer ?
#
loop_
_entity_poly.entity_id
_entity_poly.type
_entity_poly.pdbx_seq_one_letter_code
_entity_poly.pdbx_strand_id
1 'polypeptide(L)' 'MARSRWREFWCDVVSEKVQIRLRRPGGFGQPQGYFVQCNQTECQYVDENKPPCPLSVGMFSDEIRALEEARQQRTAEEF' A
#
# COMPACT_ATOMS: atom_id res chain seq x y z
N MET A 1 -15.59 -2.65 -2.42
CA MET A 1 -14.15 -2.96 -2.31
C MET A 1 -13.37 -1.89 -3.07
N ALA A 2 -12.67 -0.99 -2.38
CA ALA A 2 -11.75 -0.08 -3.03
C ALA A 2 -10.62 -0.91 -3.64
N ARG A 3 -10.65 -1.10 -4.95
CA ARG A 3 -9.54 -1.72 -5.67
C ARG A 3 -8.37 -0.77 -5.56
N SER A 4 -7.28 -1.18 -4.93
CA SER A 4 -6.05 -0.40 -4.90
C SER A 4 -5.69 0.04 -6.32
N ARG A 5 -5.80 1.34 -6.59
CA ARG A 5 -5.48 1.90 -7.90
C ARG A 5 -4.02 2.26 -7.94
N TRP A 6 -3.41 2.05 -9.10
CA TRP A 6 -2.10 2.61 -9.38
C TRP A 6 -2.21 4.14 -9.36
N ARG A 7 -1.29 4.79 -8.65
CA ARG A 7 -1.11 6.24 -8.59
C ARG A 7 0.30 6.56 -9.09
N GLU A 8 0.43 7.63 -9.84
CA GLU A 8 1.75 8.15 -10.21
C GLU A 8 2.36 8.91 -9.04
N PHE A 9 3.65 8.69 -8.80
CA PHE A 9 4.42 9.34 -7.75
C PHE A 9 5.81 9.69 -8.29
N TRP A 10 6.32 10.87 -7.96
CA TRP A 10 7.69 11.25 -8.32
C TRP A 10 8.66 10.70 -7.27
N CYS A 11 9.56 9.81 -7.68
CA CYS A 11 10.55 9.23 -6.78
C CYS A 11 11.90 9.90 -6.96
N ASP A 12 12.36 10.66 -5.97
CA ASP A 12 13.66 11.34 -6.01
C ASP A 12 14.87 10.38 -6.03
N VAL A 13 14.72 9.14 -5.55
CA VAL A 13 15.80 8.13 -5.52
C VAL A 13 16.23 7.75 -6.94
N VAL A 14 15.26 7.55 -7.83
CA VAL A 14 15.49 7.22 -9.25
C VAL A 14 15.28 8.43 -10.17
N SER A 15 14.81 9.56 -9.62
CA SER A 15 14.48 10.80 -10.35
C SER A 15 13.48 10.59 -11.49
N GLU A 16 12.49 9.72 -11.28
CA GLU A 16 11.49 9.36 -12.28
C GLU A 16 10.07 9.28 -11.70
N LYS A 17 9.08 9.34 -12.60
CA LYS A 17 7.69 9.04 -12.25
C LYS A 17 7.49 7.53 -12.17
N VAL A 18 7.14 7.07 -10.99
CA VAL A 18 6.87 5.67 -10.67
C VAL A 18 5.39 5.46 -10.43
N GLN A 19 4.89 4.26 -10.68
CA GLN A 19 3.54 3.87 -10.32
C GLN A 19 3.57 3.13 -9.00
N ILE A 20 2.77 3.61 -8.04
CA ILE A 20 2.64 3.03 -6.72
C ILE A 20 1.21 2.56 -6.47
N ARG A 21 1.05 1.50 -5.70
CA ARG A 21 -0.27 1.03 -5.25
C ARG A 21 -0.21 0.46 -3.85
N LEU A 22 -1.29 0.60 -3.11
CA LEU A 22 -1.44 -0.10 -1.84
C LEU A 22 -1.69 -1.59 -2.09
N ARG A 23 -0.82 -2.46 -1.59
CA ARG A 23 -1.05 -3.90 -1.58
C ARG A 23 -1.29 -4.37 -0.16
N ARG A 24 -2.13 -5.38 -0.06
CA ARG A 24 -2.29 -6.18 1.14
C ARG A 24 -1.77 -7.59 0.80
N PRO A 25 -0.85 -8.16 1.58
CA PRO A 25 -0.46 -9.55 1.40
C PRO A 25 -1.72 -10.40 1.61
N GLY A 26 -2.09 -11.15 0.57
CA GLY A 26 -3.22 -12.05 0.61
C GLY A 26 -2.71 -13.43 0.95
N GLY A 27 -2.92 -13.87 2.20
CA GLY A 27 -2.52 -15.20 2.62
C GLY A 27 -2.91 -15.49 4.06
N PHE A 28 -3.30 -16.74 4.33
CA PHE A 28 -3.43 -17.26 5.69
C PHE A 28 -2.04 -17.28 6.34
N GLY A 29 -1.84 -16.52 7.43
CA GLY A 29 -0.63 -16.58 8.24
C GLY A 29 0.48 -15.57 7.92
N GLN A 30 0.30 -14.66 6.95
CA GLN A 30 1.25 -13.56 6.74
C GLN A 30 0.97 -12.39 7.70
N PRO A 31 2.01 -11.62 8.10
CA PRO A 31 1.84 -10.48 8.99
C PRO A 31 0.77 -9.54 8.44
N GLN A 32 -0.21 -9.22 9.28
CA GLN A 32 -1.32 -8.36 8.93
C GLN A 32 -0.81 -6.93 8.77
N GLY A 33 -0.61 -6.48 7.53
CA GLY A 33 -0.12 -5.12 7.25
C GLY A 33 -0.33 -4.75 5.79
N TYR A 34 -0.51 -3.46 5.53
CA TYR A 34 -0.47 -2.94 4.18
C TYR A 34 0.98 -2.65 3.78
N PHE A 35 1.29 -2.68 2.49
CA PHE A 35 2.56 -2.20 1.96
C PHE A 35 2.33 -1.43 0.66
N VAL A 36 3.20 -0.48 0.34
CA VAL A 36 3.20 0.20 -0.95
C VAL A 36 4.04 -0.61 -1.92
N GLN A 37 3.45 -1.00 -3.05
CA GLN A 37 4.16 -1.64 -4.14
C GLN A 37 4.51 -0.60 -5.20
N CYS A 38 5.78 -0.54 -5.58
CA CYS A 38 6.28 0.29 -6.68
C CYS A 38 6.43 -0.56 -7.96
N ASN A 39 6.24 0.05 -9.14
CA ASN A 39 6.48 -0.61 -10.42
C ASN A 39 7.97 -0.70 -10.79
N GLN A 40 8.85 0.05 -10.10
CA GLN A 40 10.29 0.02 -10.33
C GLN A 40 10.92 -1.19 -9.63
N THR A 41 10.91 -2.33 -10.32
CA THR A 41 11.45 -3.61 -9.80
C THR A 41 12.97 -3.60 -9.63
N GLU A 42 13.66 -2.69 -10.31
CA GLU A 42 15.12 -2.53 -10.23
C GLU A 42 15.55 -1.66 -9.03
N CYS A 43 14.60 -1.04 -8.32
CA CYS A 43 14.90 -0.26 -7.13
C CYS A 43 15.25 -1.18 -5.96
N GLN A 44 16.41 -0.97 -5.33
CA GLN A 44 16.88 -1.74 -4.19
C GLN A 44 15.91 -1.72 -2.98
N TYR A 45 15.02 -0.74 -2.91
CA TYR A 45 14.08 -0.55 -1.80
C TYR A 45 12.63 -0.92 -2.15
N VAL A 46 12.41 -1.53 -3.33
CA VAL A 46 11.08 -1.98 -3.75
C VAL A 46 10.51 -2.98 -2.74
N ASP A 47 9.21 -2.85 -2.44
CA ASP A 47 8.44 -3.66 -1.47
C ASP A 47 8.89 -3.58 0.00
N GLU A 48 10.13 -3.19 0.31
CA GLU A 48 10.57 -2.96 1.69
C GLU A 48 10.07 -1.62 2.26
N ASN A 49 9.92 -0.58 1.43
CA ASN A 49 9.50 0.77 1.85
C ASN A 49 10.33 1.32 3.04
N LYS A 50 11.58 0.87 3.18
CA LYS A 50 12.48 1.32 4.24
C LYS A 50 13.24 2.57 3.80
N PRO A 51 13.63 3.44 4.75
CA PRO A 51 14.53 4.55 4.45
C PRO A 51 15.78 4.04 3.73
N PRO A 52 16.24 4.70 2.64
CA PRO A 52 15.90 6.04 2.15
C PRO A 52 14.71 6.13 1.16
N CYS A 53 13.88 5.08 1.02
CA CYS A 53 12.72 5.15 0.14
C CYS A 53 11.69 6.17 0.65
N PRO A 54 11.18 7.09 -0.20
CA PRO A 54 10.14 8.03 0.19
C PRO A 54 8.77 7.36 0.35
N LEU A 55 8.59 6.14 -0.15
CA LEU A 55 7.31 5.43 -0.12
C LEU A 55 7.00 4.95 1.29
N SER A 56 5.80 5.28 1.77
CA SER A 56 5.29 4.82 3.05
C SER A 56 3.80 4.51 2.96
N VAL A 57 3.36 3.51 3.72
CA VAL A 57 1.92 3.18 3.87
C VAL A 57 1.10 4.37 4.35
N GLY A 58 1.75 5.33 5.04
CA GLY A 58 1.14 6.59 5.44
C GLY A 58 0.57 7.40 4.27
N MET A 59 1.13 7.27 3.06
CA MET A 59 0.61 7.92 1.84
C MET A 59 -0.76 7.40 1.42
N PHE A 60 -1.16 6.22 1.90
CA PHE A 60 -2.43 5.57 1.62
C PHE A 60 -3.31 5.44 2.88
N SER A 61 -3.04 6.23 3.92
CA SER A 61 -3.76 6.15 5.20
C SER A 61 -5.27 6.26 5.03
N ASP A 62 -5.75 7.12 4.14
CA ASP A 62 -7.18 7.26 3.84
C ASP A 62 -7.79 6.01 3.20
N GLU A 63 -7.07 5.34 2.29
CA GLU A 63 -7.52 4.08 1.68
C GLU A 63 -7.52 2.94 2.70
N ILE A 64 -6.48 2.88 3.54
CA ILE A 64 -6.37 1.92 4.64
C ILE A 64 -7.57 2.09 5.58
N ARG A 65 -7.81 3.33 6.04
CA ARG A 65 -8.92 3.66 6.94
C ARG A 65 -10.26 3.28 6.33
N ALA A 66 -10.53 3.67 5.08
CA ALA A 66 -11.78 3.33 4.41
C ALA A 66 -11.98 1.81 4.24
N LEU A 67 -10.90 1.05 4.01
CA LEU A 67 -10.95 -0.42 3.93
C LEU A 67 -11.17 -1.07 5.29
N GLU A 68 -10.58 -0.52 6.35
CA GLU A 68 -10.77 -0.98 7.73
C GLU A 68 -12.17 -0.70 8.25
N GLU A 69 -12.70 0.50 8.01
CA GLU A 69 -14.08 0.88 8.33
C GLU A 69 -15.09 -0.04 7.62
N ALA A 70 -14.90 -0.28 6.32
CA ALA A 70 -15.74 -1.22 5.57
C ALA A 70 -15.62 -2.67 6.08
N ARG A 71 -14.49 -3.05 6.70
CA ARG A 71 -14.37 -4.35 7.37
C ARG A 71 -15.15 -4.36 8.68
N GLN A 72 -15.02 -3.32 9.49
CA GLN A 72 -15.73 -3.20 10.76
C GLN A 72 -17.24 -3.18 10.58
N GLN A 73 -17.75 -2.49 9.57
CA GLN A 73 -19.19 -2.46 9.24
C GLN A 73 -19.74 -3.86 8.96
N ARG A 74 -19.02 -4.67 8.16
CA ARG A 74 -19.44 -6.06 7.89
C ARG A 74 -19.44 -6.94 9.12
N THR A 75 -18.43 -6.81 9.98
CA THR A 75 -18.37 -7.58 11.24
C THR A 75 -19.42 -7.12 12.25
N ALA A 76 -19.83 -5.85 12.22
CA ALA A 76 -20.86 -5.30 13.11
C ALA A 76 -22.29 -5.63 12.65
N GLU A 77 -22.54 -5.77 11.34
CA GLU A 77 -23.85 -6.22 10.81
C GLU A 77 -24.10 -7.73 10.98
N GLU A 78 -23.09 -8.52 11.32
CA GLU A 78 -23.23 -9.96 11.61
C GLU A 78 -23.59 -10.27 13.08
N PHE A 79 -23.89 -9.25 13.91
CA PHE A 79 -24.28 -9.41 15.33
C PHE A 79 -25.68 -8.89 15.64
#